data_AF-A0A914SLI3-F1
#
_entry.id   AF-A0A914SLI3-F1
#
_cell.length_a   1.000
_cell.length_b   1.000
_cell.length_c   1.000
_cell.angle_alpha   90.00
_cell.angle_beta   90.00
_cell.angle_gamma   90.00
#
_symmetry.space_group_name_H-M   'P 1'
#
loop_
_entity.id
_entity.type
_entity.pdbx_description
1 polymer ?
#
loop_
_entity_poly.entity_id
_entity_poly.type
_entity_poly.pdbx_seq_one_letter_code
_entity_poly.pdbx_strand_id
1 'polypeptide(L)'
;MARDLISKMLIVDPNYRITINDAIRHPYVYLWFDRNEVEGTAVSRYDTTVELSEHSVEEWKKLIFDQIKQYERTHDIMNQNLTCPEEPVRLPNDRR
;
A
#
# COMPACT_ATOMS: atom_id res chain seq x y z
N MET A 1 4.09 24.88 8.93
CA MET A 1 3.55 23.53 9.17
C MET A 1 3.79 22.63 7.95
N ALA A 2 3.07 22.75 6.83
CA ALA A 2 3.27 21.87 5.65
C ALA A 2 4.65 22.00 4.97
N ARG A 3 5.16 23.23 4.84
CA ARG A 3 6.48 23.50 4.23
C ARG A 3 7.64 22.79 4.94
N ASP A 4 7.56 22.64 6.26
CA ASP A 4 8.58 21.95 7.06
C ASP A 4 8.63 20.46 6.73
N LEU A 5 7.47 19.79 6.69
CA LEU A 5 7.37 18.40 6.27
C LEU A 5 7.95 18.19 4.86
N ILE A 6 7.54 19.03 3.89
CA ILE A 6 8.02 18.92 2.51
C ILE A 6 9.53 19.12 2.45
N SER A 7 10.10 20.06 3.20
CA SER A 7 11.56 20.24 3.23
C SER A 7 12.32 19.04 3.78
N LYS A 8 11.73 18.26 4.68
CA LYS A 8 12.32 17.03 5.22
C LYS A 8 12.12 15.80 4.33
N MET A 9 11.09 15.82 3.48
CA MET A 9 10.83 14.78 2.48
C MET A 9 11.66 14.96 1.20
N LEU A 10 11.88 16.21 0.77
CA LEU A 10 12.62 16.55 -0.45
C LEU A 10 14.14 16.64 -0.22
N ILE A 11 14.67 15.76 0.62
CA ILE A 11 16.11 15.62 0.82
C ILE A 11 16.64 14.59 -0.19
N VAL A 12 17.68 14.98 -0.93
CA VAL A 12 18.30 14.17 -1.99
C VAL A 12 18.93 12.92 -1.41
N ASP A 13 19.70 13.08 -0.32
CA ASP A 13 20.31 11.96 0.39
C ASP A 13 19.24 11.17 1.18
N PRO A 14 19.05 9.87 0.90
CA PRO A 14 18.04 9.06 1.57
C PRO A 14 18.31 8.87 3.06
N ASN A 15 19.56 8.97 3.52
CA ASN A 15 19.90 8.76 4.94
C ASN A 15 19.43 9.93 5.82
N TYR A 16 19.28 11.12 5.23
CA TYR A 16 18.80 12.31 5.92
C TYR A 16 17.32 12.59 5.65
N ARG A 17 16.71 11.87 4.71
CA ARG A 17 15.27 11.97 4.42
C ARG A 17 14.46 11.47 5.60
N ILE A 18 13.40 12.20 5.95
CA ILE A 18 12.49 11.81 7.03
C ILE A 18 11.94 10.40 6.83
N THR A 19 11.90 9.60 7.91
CA THR A 19 11.31 8.26 7.87
C THR A 19 9.78 8.35 7.85
N ILE A 20 9.12 7.29 7.39
CA ILE A 20 7.64 7.23 7.39
C ILE A 20 7.09 7.40 8.81
N ASN A 21 7.71 6.75 9.80
CA ASN A 21 7.30 6.82 11.21
C ASN A 21 7.36 8.25 11.76
N ASP A 22 8.38 9.02 11.36
CA ASP A 22 8.54 10.42 11.78
C ASP A 22 7.60 11.35 11.01
N ALA A 23 7.34 11.07 9.74
CA ALA A 23 6.42 11.83 8.90
C ALA A 23 4.97 11.71 9.39
N ILE A 24 4.55 10.52 9.82
CA ILE A 24 3.20 10.27 10.36
C ILE A 24 2.98 11.07 11.67
N ARG A 25 4.02 11.24 12.50
CA ARG A 25 3.97 12.03 13.74
C ARG A 25 4.02 13.54 13.49
N HIS A 26 4.26 13.99 12.26
CA HIS A 26 4.36 15.40 11.96
C HIS A 26 3.01 16.10 12.14
N PRO A 27 2.92 17.30 12.76
CA PRO A 27 1.66 17.98 13.07
C PRO A 27 0.71 18.18 11.89
N TYR A 28 1.26 18.21 10.67
CA TYR A 28 0.48 18.30 9.44
C TYR A 28 -0.25 17.00 9.07
N VAL A 29 0.37 15.83 9.29
CA VAL A 29 -0.19 14.51 8.97
C VAL A 29 -0.99 13.95 10.14
N TYR A 30 -0.55 14.25 11.36
CA TYR A 30 -1.16 13.74 12.60
C TYR A 30 -2.66 14.05 12.75
N LEU A 31 -3.18 15.08 12.07
CA LEU A 31 -4.62 15.39 12.05
C LEU A 31 -5.48 14.23 11.50
N TRP A 32 -4.89 13.40 10.65
CA TRP A 32 -5.55 12.27 9.98
C TRP A 32 -5.05 10.93 10.52
N PHE A 33 -4.30 10.94 11.62
CA PHE A 33 -3.71 9.73 12.17
C PHE A 33 -4.77 8.86 12.88
N ASP A 34 -5.07 7.70 12.29
CA ASP A 34 -5.74 6.60 12.98
C ASP A 34 -4.74 5.45 13.21
N ARG A 35 -4.65 5.01 14.47
CA ARG A 35 -3.76 3.92 14.88
C ARG A 35 -4.14 2.60 14.21
N ASN A 36 -5.43 2.36 13.98
CA ASN A 36 -5.90 1.10 13.39
C ASN A 36 -5.50 1.00 11.91
N GLU A 37 -5.49 2.12 11.19
CA GLU A 37 -5.04 2.18 9.79
C GLU A 37 -3.51 2.03 9.69
N VAL A 38 -2.75 2.68 10.57
CA VAL A 38 -1.28 2.69 10.52
C VAL A 38 -0.67 1.37 11.01
N GLU A 39 -1.26 0.73 12.02
CA GLU A 39 -0.80 -0.56 12.56
C GLU A 39 -1.44 -1.77 11.85
N GLY A 40 -2.12 -1.54 10.71
CA GLY A 40 -2.73 -2.58 9.90
C GLY A 40 -1.73 -3.69 9.52
N THR A 41 -2.16 -4.95 9.65
CA THR A 41 -1.32 -6.08 9.28
C THR A 41 -1.25 -6.18 7.76
N ALA A 42 -0.04 -6.16 7.19
CA ALA A 42 0.15 -6.42 5.77
C ALA A 42 -0.41 -7.81 5.42
N VAL A 43 -1.33 -7.87 4.45
CA VAL A 43 -2.04 -9.09 4.03
C VAL A 43 -1.06 -10.20 3.63
N SER A 44 0.02 -9.83 2.94
CA SER A 44 1.17 -10.69 2.69
C SER A 44 2.38 -9.83 2.37
N ARG A 45 3.59 -10.30 2.69
CA ARG A 45 4.81 -9.67 2.17
C ARG A 45 4.90 -9.97 0.67
N TYR A 46 5.30 -8.95 -0.10
CA TYR A 46 5.59 -9.15 -1.51
C TYR A 46 6.77 -10.12 -1.67
N ASP A 47 6.55 -11.19 -2.43
CA ASP A 47 7.57 -12.18 -2.73
C ASP A 47 8.36 -11.74 -3.96
N THR A 48 9.60 -11.30 -3.73
CA THR A 48 10.50 -10.84 -4.80
C THR A 48 11.18 -12.00 -5.53
N THR A 49 11.04 -13.24 -5.07
CA THR A 49 11.76 -14.38 -5.65
C THR A 49 11.44 -14.60 -7.13
N VAL A 50 10.19 -14.34 -7.54
CA VAL A 50 9.70 -14.46 -8.92
C VAL A 50 10.39 -13.47 -9.87
N GLU A 51 10.73 -12.27 -9.39
CA GLU A 51 11.41 -11.24 -10.19
C GLU A 51 12.93 -11.45 -10.24
N LEU A 52 13.51 -12.02 -9.17
CA LEU A 52 14.94 -12.33 -9.11
C LEU A 52 15.31 -13.55 -9.95
N SER A 53 14.37 -14.44 -10.25
CA SER A 53 14.60 -15.58 -11.13
C SER A 53 14.54 -15.19 -12.61
N GLU A 54 15.51 -15.66 -13.39
CA GLU A 54 15.45 -15.56 -14.84
C GLU A 54 14.36 -16.50 -15.37
N HIS A 55 13.36 -15.92 -16.03
CA HIS A 55 12.27 -16.64 -16.68
C HIS A 55 12.19 -16.28 -18.16
N SER A 56 11.96 -17.29 -19.00
CA SER A 56 11.63 -17.11 -20.41
C SER A 56 10.24 -16.46 -20.59
N VAL A 57 9.98 -15.94 -21.79
CA VAL A 57 8.68 -15.33 -22.11
C VAL A 57 7.54 -16.34 -21.97
N GLU A 58 7.77 -17.60 -22.33
CA GLU A 58 6.81 -18.70 -22.20
C GLU A 58 6.49 -19.01 -20.74
N GLU A 59 7.50 -19.00 -19.87
CA GLU A 59 7.33 -19.20 -18.42
C GLU A 59 6.56 -18.05 -17.78
N TRP A 60 6.88 -16.80 -18.12
CA TRP A 60 6.12 -15.63 -17.67
C TRP A 60 4.64 -15.69 -18.07
N LYS A 61 4.36 -16.05 -19.33
CA LYS A 61 2.98 -16.22 -19.81
C LYS A 61 2.22 -17.24 -18.97
N LYS A 62 2.87 -18.35 -18.63
CA LYS A 62 2.28 -19.40 -17.80
C LYS A 62 2.05 -18.92 -16.37
N LEU A 63 3.05 -18.31 -15.73
CA LEU A 63 2.95 -17.81 -14.34
C LEU A 63 1.81 -16.78 -14.19
N ILE A 64 1.71 -15.83 -15.11
CA ILE A 64 0.66 -14.81 -15.09
C ILE A 64 -0.71 -15.46 -15.30
N PHE A 65 -0.82 -16.40 -16.25
CA PHE A 65 -2.07 -17.11 -16.52
C PHE A 65 -2.54 -17.92 -15.31
N ASP A 66 -1.64 -18.65 -14.67
CA ASP A 66 -1.94 -19.45 -13.48
C ASP A 66 -2.39 -18.57 -12.31
N GLN A 67 -1.78 -17.40 -12.13
CA GLN A 67 -2.18 -16.42 -11.12
C GLN A 67 -3.60 -15.88 -11.37
N ILE A 68 -3.93 -15.53 -12.61
CA ILE A 68 -5.29 -15.11 -12.98
C ILE A 68 -6.29 -16.22 -12.68
N LYS A 69 -5.98 -17.46 -13.06
CA LYS A 69 -6.86 -18.62 -12.79
C LYS A 69 -7.04 -18.89 -11.30
N GLN A 70 -6.01 -18.69 -10.49
CA GLN A 70 -6.11 -18.79 -9.04
C GLN A 70 -7.00 -17.69 -8.45
N TYR A 71 -6.86 -16.47 -8.96
CA TYR A 71 -7.67 -15.35 -8.56
C TYR A 71 -9.15 -15.58 -8.90
N GLU A 72 -9.47 -15.99 -10.13
CA GLU A 72 -10.82 -16.33 -10.58
C GLU A 72 -11.51 -17.40 -9.71
N ARG A 73 -10.76 -18.37 -9.16
CA ARG A 73 -11.32 -19.41 -8.27
C ARG A 73 -11.69 -18.89 -6.89
N THR A 74 -10.97 -17.88 -6.42
CA THR A 74 -11.08 -17.37 -5.04
C THR A 74 -11.89 -16.08 -4.97
N HIS A 75 -12.04 -15.38 -6.09
CA HIS A 75 -12.73 -14.12 -6.22
C HIS A 75 -13.72 -14.22 -7.39
N ASP A 76 -15.01 -14.08 -7.08
CA ASP A 76 -16.09 -14.13 -8.08
C ASP A 76 -16.03 -12.88 -8.96
N ILE A 77 -15.25 -12.94 -10.03
CA ILE A 77 -15.01 -11.84 -10.98
C ILE A 77 -16.29 -11.36 -11.70
N MET A 78 -17.39 -12.10 -11.60
CA MET A 78 -18.68 -11.78 -12.22
C MET A 78 -19.63 -11.02 -11.28
N ASN A 79 -19.30 -10.89 -9.99
CA ASN A 79 -20.03 -10.06 -9.05
C ASN A 79 -19.23 -8.77 -8.81
N GLN A 80 -19.80 -7.61 -9.14
CA GLN A 80 -19.16 -6.28 -9.04
C GLN A 80 -18.87 -5.81 -7.59
N ASN A 81 -18.73 -6.74 -6.65
CA ASN A 81 -18.49 -6.48 -5.24
C ASN A 81 -17.12 -7.01 -4.83
N LEU A 82 -16.09 -6.78 -5.65
CA LEU A 82 -14.69 -6.79 -5.20
C LEU A 82 -14.48 -5.58 -4.29
N THR A 83 -15.13 -5.60 -3.13
CA THR A 83 -14.65 -4.82 -2.01
C THR A 83 -13.34 -5.48 -1.61
N CYS A 84 -12.21 -4.84 -1.95
CA CYS A 84 -11.19 -4.60 -0.92
C CYS A 84 -11.95 -4.34 0.39
N PRO A 85 -11.57 -4.85 1.56
CA PRO A 85 -12.14 -4.33 2.80
C PRO A 85 -11.84 -2.83 2.83
N GLU A 86 -12.73 -2.04 2.24
CA GLU A 86 -12.85 -0.62 2.43
C GLU A 86 -13.41 -0.56 3.83
N GLU A 87 -12.52 -0.46 4.81
CA GLU A 87 -12.90 0.34 5.95
C GLU A 87 -13.32 1.70 5.36
N PRO A 88 -14.56 2.14 5.62
CA PRO A 88 -15.05 3.37 5.03
C PRO A 88 -14.04 4.47 5.37
N VAL A 89 -13.50 5.15 4.34
CA VAL A 89 -12.63 6.31 4.54
C VAL A 89 -13.42 7.33 5.35
N ARG A 90 -13.19 7.35 6.66
CA ARG A 90 -13.87 8.28 7.55
C ARG A 90 -13.26 9.65 7.33
N LEU A 91 -13.91 10.43 6.48
CA LEU A 91 -13.63 11.85 6.35
C LEU A 91 -13.87 12.52 7.72
N PRO A 92 -12.90 13.27 8.29
CA PRO A 92 -12.98 13.78 9.66
C PRO A 92 -14.01 14.86 9.95
N ASN A 93 -14.82 15.29 8.97
CA ASN A 93 -15.80 16.34 9.20
C ASN A 93 -17.15 15.86 9.74
N ASP A 94 -17.29 14.58 10.07
CA ASP A 94 -18.51 14.03 10.69
C ASP A 94 -18.54 14.16 12.23
N ARG A 95 -17.72 15.04 12.80
CA ARG A 95 -17.84 15.48 14.19
C ARG A 95 -18.12 16.98 14.25
N ARG A 96 -19.35 17.36 13.92
CA ARG A 96 -19.98 18.56 14.47
C ARG A 96 -21.33 18.22 15.07
#